data_AF-A0A8T6LMM6-F1
#
_entry.id   AF-A0A8T6LMM6-F1
#
_cell.length_a   1.000
_cell.length_b   1.000
_cell.length_c   1.000
_cell.angle_alpha   90.00
_cell.angle_beta   90.00
_cell.angle_gamma   90.00
#
_symmetry.space_group_name_H-M   'P 1'
#
loop_
_entity.id
_entity.type
_entity.pdbx_description
1 polymer ?
#
loop_
_entity_poly.entity_id
_entity_poly.type
_entity_poly.pdbx_seq_one_letter_code
_entity_poly.pdbx_strand_id
1 'polypeptide(L)'
;MRTRRWIALAVVLPAVPALAQDTGDDGALKSFFQTTQHLQADFTQLEYDGEGVFQKESTGRLYLSRPGRFRLDYLEPDELMIWADGENLSMFDKELEQVTVYKQTEQLRESAAALLAGDASVLESYEVKEAEFDDGLQWFDLTGADAEEGDLRLALRGSVPAVLEFADDLGSRVRMLLFRLDLDSELDDEVFAPTIPPGVDIFEAAES
;
A
#
# COMPACT_ATOMS: atom_id res chain seq x y z
N MET A 1 -76.07 5.36 27.55
CA MET A 1 -74.92 5.58 26.65
C MET A 1 -73.95 6.52 27.35
N ARG A 2 -72.78 6.03 27.80
CA ARG A 2 -71.76 6.79 28.55
C ARG A 2 -70.51 6.90 27.67
N THR A 3 -70.14 8.11 27.27
CA THR A 3 -68.97 8.41 26.42
C THR A 3 -67.70 8.47 27.27
N ARG A 4 -66.73 7.58 27.00
CA ARG A 4 -65.37 7.63 27.57
C ARG A 4 -64.53 8.60 26.73
N ARG A 5 -64.11 9.72 27.32
CA ARG A 5 -63.10 10.62 26.76
C ARG A 5 -61.72 10.05 27.12
N TRP A 6 -60.92 9.72 26.12
CA TRP A 6 -59.52 9.33 26.28
C TRP A 6 -58.65 10.58 26.11
N ILE A 7 -57.84 10.90 27.12
CA ILE A 7 -56.80 11.94 27.02
C ILE A 7 -55.53 11.21 26.59
N ALA A 8 -55.08 11.46 25.36
CA ALA A 8 -53.78 11.00 24.89
C ALA A 8 -52.69 11.91 25.47
N LEU A 9 -51.82 11.35 26.29
CA LEU A 9 -50.64 12.02 26.83
C LEU A 9 -49.51 11.88 25.79
N ALA A 10 -49.18 12.97 25.11
CA ALA A 10 -48.06 13.00 24.16
C ALA A 10 -46.74 13.14 24.94
N VAL A 11 -45.94 12.08 24.96
CA VAL A 11 -44.56 12.11 25.46
C VAL A 11 -43.68 12.66 24.34
N VAL A 12 -43.13 13.86 24.55
CA VAL A 12 -42.12 14.44 23.67
C VAL A 12 -40.76 13.95 24.14
N LEU A 13 -40.14 13.02 23.40
CA LEU A 13 -38.73 12.66 23.60
C LEU A 13 -37.85 13.79 23.08
N PRO A 14 -36.84 14.26 23.84
CA PRO A 14 -35.81 15.13 23.30
C PRO A 14 -34.95 14.34 22.32
N ALA A 15 -34.94 14.77 21.06
CA ALA A 15 -33.99 14.29 20.06
C ALA A 15 -32.58 14.76 20.48
N VAL A 16 -31.76 13.82 20.93
CA VAL A 16 -30.31 14.06 21.02
C VAL A 16 -29.78 14.21 19.60
N PRO A 17 -29.14 15.34 19.25
CA PRO A 17 -28.45 15.42 17.97
C PRO A 17 -27.31 14.41 18.02
N ALA A 18 -27.42 13.36 17.20
CA ALA A 18 -26.29 12.50 16.90
C ALA A 18 -25.25 13.40 16.23
N LEU A 19 -24.14 13.64 16.90
CA LEU A 19 -22.95 14.15 16.25
C LEU A 19 -22.53 13.07 15.26
N ALA A 20 -22.87 13.25 13.99
CA ALA A 20 -22.21 12.54 12.91
C ALA A 20 -20.73 12.87 13.05
N GLN A 21 -19.93 11.89 13.46
CA GLN A 21 -18.49 11.99 13.28
C GLN A 21 -18.29 11.90 11.78
N ASP A 22 -17.97 13.05 11.19
CA ASP A 22 -17.44 13.17 9.84
C ASP A 22 -16.04 12.52 9.85
N THR A 23 -16.01 11.19 9.90
CA THR A 23 -14.82 10.43 9.49
C THR A 23 -14.80 10.57 7.99
N GLY A 24 -13.95 11.46 7.48
CA GLY A 24 -13.74 11.59 6.04
C GLY A 24 -13.54 10.22 5.39
N ASP A 25 -14.00 10.15 4.13
CA ASP A 25 -14.08 9.06 3.15
C ASP A 25 -12.76 8.29 2.87
N ASP A 26 -11.80 8.33 3.79
CA ASP A 26 -10.48 7.68 3.73
C ASP A 26 -9.84 7.45 5.12
N GLY A 27 -10.62 7.56 6.21
CA GLY A 27 -10.10 7.58 7.58
C GLY A 27 -9.32 6.32 7.96
N ALA A 28 -9.71 5.15 7.45
CA ALA A 28 -8.99 3.89 7.68
C ALA A 28 -7.62 3.88 6.97
N LEU A 29 -7.56 4.40 5.74
CA LEU A 29 -6.33 4.52 4.97
C LEU A 29 -5.37 5.50 5.65
N LYS A 30 -5.83 6.71 5.97
CA LYS A 30 -5.04 7.69 6.71
C LYS A 30 -4.54 7.13 8.04
N SER A 31 -5.39 6.42 8.78
CA SER A 31 -4.98 5.79 10.04
C SER A 31 -3.85 4.78 9.81
N PHE A 32 -3.92 3.93 8.79
CA PHE A 32 -2.85 2.97 8.50
C PHE A 32 -1.50 3.67 8.29
N PHE A 33 -1.47 4.72 7.45
CA PHE A 33 -0.25 5.48 7.16
C PHE A 33 0.27 6.29 8.36
N GLN A 34 -0.60 6.67 9.30
CA GLN A 34 -0.22 7.43 10.49
C GLN A 34 0.26 6.55 11.65
N THR A 35 -0.39 5.40 11.87
CA THR A 35 -0.16 4.60 13.09
C THR A 35 0.81 3.44 12.88
N THR A 36 0.96 2.96 11.65
CA THR A 36 1.85 1.84 11.37
C THR A 36 3.26 2.36 11.13
N GLN A 37 4.22 2.05 12.00
CA GLN A 37 5.62 2.43 11.80
C GLN A 37 6.42 1.31 11.14
N HIS A 38 6.12 0.06 11.51
CA HIS A 38 6.75 -1.13 10.96
C HIS A 38 5.70 -2.05 10.34
N LEU A 39 6.07 -2.73 9.26
CA LEU A 39 5.26 -3.76 8.63
C LEU A 39 6.22 -4.83 8.09
N GLN A 40 5.91 -6.08 8.39
CA GLN A 40 6.42 -7.24 7.68
C GLN A 40 5.24 -7.98 7.07
N ALA A 41 5.41 -8.49 5.86
CA ALA A 41 4.39 -9.30 5.20
C ALA A 41 5.05 -10.28 4.23
N ASP A 42 4.38 -11.40 3.98
CA ASP A 42 4.62 -12.15 2.76
C ASP A 42 3.72 -11.60 1.65
N PHE A 43 4.15 -11.72 0.40
CA PHE A 43 3.36 -11.29 -0.73
C PHE A 43 3.32 -12.31 -1.88
N THR A 44 2.24 -12.24 -2.65
CA THR A 44 2.12 -12.82 -3.98
C THR A 44 1.81 -11.67 -4.95
N GLN A 45 2.67 -11.49 -5.94
CA GLN A 45 2.50 -10.53 -7.02
C GLN A 45 1.99 -11.25 -8.26
N LEU A 46 0.94 -10.72 -8.88
CA LEU A 46 0.35 -11.22 -10.12
C LEU A 46 0.42 -10.11 -11.18
N GLU A 47 0.94 -10.45 -12.35
CA GLU A 47 1.08 -9.53 -13.48
C GLU A 47 0.16 -9.99 -14.61
N TYR A 48 -0.55 -9.03 -15.19
CA TYR A 48 -1.46 -9.20 -16.32
C TYR A 48 -1.11 -8.18 -17.40
N ASP A 49 -1.26 -8.55 -18.67
CA ASP A 49 -1.14 -7.59 -19.77
C ASP A 49 -2.42 -6.75 -19.96
N GLY A 50 -2.38 -5.82 -20.92
CA GLY A 50 -3.52 -4.96 -21.26
C GLY A 50 -4.76 -5.68 -21.79
N GLU A 51 -4.66 -6.96 -22.17
CA GLU A 51 -5.80 -7.79 -22.54
C GLU A 51 -6.36 -8.58 -21.33
N GLY A 52 -5.75 -8.42 -20.15
CA GLY A 52 -6.09 -9.13 -18.91
C GLY A 52 -5.57 -10.58 -18.87
N VAL A 53 -4.63 -10.93 -19.75
CA VAL A 53 -4.01 -12.25 -19.77
C VAL A 53 -2.94 -12.30 -18.69
N PHE A 54 -3.00 -13.34 -17.84
CA PHE A 54 -1.99 -13.59 -16.83
C PHE A 54 -0.61 -13.82 -17.47
N GLN A 55 0.39 -13.11 -16.96
CA GLN A 55 1.77 -13.17 -17.44
C GLN A 55 2.70 -13.85 -16.45
N LYS A 56 2.66 -13.43 -15.19
CA LYS A 56 3.64 -13.87 -14.19
C LYS A 56 3.04 -13.85 -12.79
N GLU A 57 3.46 -14.82 -12.00
CA GLU A 57 3.27 -14.83 -10.55
C GLU A 57 4.65 -14.81 -9.91
N SER A 58 4.84 -13.93 -8.93
CA SER A 58 6.05 -13.89 -8.11
C SER A 58 5.67 -13.92 -6.63
N THR A 59 6.51 -14.52 -5.78
CA THR A 59 6.29 -14.54 -4.34
C THR A 59 7.47 -13.94 -3.60
N GLY A 60 7.22 -13.40 -2.41
CA GLY A 60 8.29 -12.77 -1.66
C GLY A 60 7.91 -12.27 -0.28
N ARG A 61 8.78 -11.42 0.26
CA ARG A 61 8.60 -10.76 1.55
C ARG A 61 8.77 -9.26 1.42
N LEU A 62 7.91 -8.54 2.13
CA LEU A 62 7.95 -7.10 2.29
C LEU A 62 8.36 -6.77 3.73
N TYR A 63 9.32 -5.87 3.86
CA TYR A 63 9.69 -5.22 5.10
C TYR A 63 9.56 -3.71 4.91
N LEU A 64 9.06 -3.03 5.92
CA LEU A 64 8.79 -1.60 5.85
C LEU A 64 9.06 -0.99 7.21
N SER A 65 9.81 0.11 7.20
CA SER A 65 10.03 0.97 8.36
C SER A 65 9.86 2.41 7.91
N ARG A 66 8.82 3.07 8.42
CA ARG A 66 8.58 4.47 8.08
C ARG A 66 9.58 5.39 8.80
N PRO A 67 9.86 6.57 8.21
CA PRO A 67 9.51 6.96 6.84
C PRO A 67 10.50 6.38 5.81
N GLY A 68 9.98 6.00 4.64
CA GLY A 68 10.78 5.84 3.42
C GLY A 68 11.71 4.63 3.34
N ARG A 69 11.80 3.78 4.37
CA ARG A 69 12.60 2.54 4.29
C ARG A 69 11.73 1.35 3.98
N PHE A 70 12.14 0.56 3.00
CA PHE A 70 11.50 -0.72 2.70
C PHE A 70 12.47 -1.70 2.11
N ARG A 71 12.06 -2.97 2.08
CA ARG A 71 12.74 -4.02 1.35
C ARG A 71 11.74 -5.03 0.80
N LEU A 72 11.92 -5.40 -0.46
CA LEU A 72 11.24 -6.48 -1.13
C LEU A 72 12.27 -7.57 -1.42
N ASP A 73 12.04 -8.76 -0.87
CA ASP A 73 12.76 -9.97 -1.24
C ASP A 73 11.85 -10.82 -2.14
N TYR A 74 12.07 -10.79 -3.46
CA TYR A 74 11.46 -11.76 -4.37
C TYR A 74 12.18 -13.11 -4.22
N LEU A 75 11.40 -14.16 -4.01
CA LEU A 75 11.89 -15.52 -3.74
C LEU A 75 11.71 -16.44 -4.95
N GLU A 76 10.59 -16.31 -5.65
CA GLU A 76 10.27 -17.10 -6.84
C GLU A 76 9.52 -16.22 -7.85
N PRO A 77 9.68 -16.45 -9.17
CA PRO A 77 10.65 -17.35 -9.80
C PRO A 77 12.07 -16.77 -9.85
N ASP A 78 12.20 -15.44 -9.85
CA ASP A 78 13.47 -14.74 -9.96
C ASP A 78 13.90 -14.21 -8.59
N GLU A 79 15.18 -14.39 -8.25
CA GLU A 79 15.72 -13.94 -6.98
C GLU A 79 16.19 -12.48 -7.07
N LEU A 80 15.28 -11.56 -6.78
CA LEU A 80 15.51 -10.12 -6.77
C LEU A 80 15.40 -9.57 -5.35
N MET A 81 16.34 -8.72 -4.95
CA MET A 81 16.24 -7.96 -3.69
C MET A 81 16.21 -6.47 -3.99
N ILE A 82 15.14 -5.79 -3.60
CA ILE A 82 15.00 -4.35 -3.74
C ILE A 82 14.95 -3.74 -2.35
N TRP A 83 15.75 -2.72 -2.06
CA TRP A 83 15.66 -2.02 -0.78
C TRP A 83 15.82 -0.51 -0.95
N ALA A 84 15.15 0.22 -0.06
CA ALA A 84 15.27 1.65 0.10
C ALA A 84 15.75 1.96 1.52
N ASP A 85 16.83 2.73 1.63
CA ASP A 85 17.43 3.14 2.91
C ASP A 85 16.95 4.51 3.40
N GLY A 86 16.12 5.21 2.60
CA GLY A 86 15.65 6.58 2.83
C GLY A 86 16.34 7.61 1.94
N GLU A 87 17.43 7.24 1.26
CA GLU A 87 18.18 8.08 0.32
C GLU A 87 18.28 7.46 -1.06
N ASN A 88 18.56 6.16 -1.14
CA ASN A 88 18.77 5.40 -2.36
C ASN A 88 17.80 4.22 -2.44
N LEU A 89 17.38 3.92 -3.67
CA LEU A 89 16.71 2.68 -4.01
C LEU A 89 17.74 1.78 -4.69
N SER A 90 17.99 0.60 -4.14
CA SER A 90 18.93 -0.36 -4.71
C SER A 90 18.18 -1.62 -5.13
N MET A 91 18.58 -2.18 -6.26
CA MET A 91 18.05 -3.42 -6.81
C MET A 91 19.21 -4.38 -7.04
N PHE A 92 19.20 -5.51 -6.34
CA PHE A 92 20.17 -6.60 -6.48
C PHE A 92 19.53 -7.77 -7.22
N ASP A 93 19.95 -7.96 -8.46
CA ASP A 93 19.69 -9.17 -9.23
C ASP A 93 20.73 -10.22 -8.83
N LYS A 94 20.29 -11.27 -8.13
CA LYS A 94 21.21 -12.30 -7.62
C LYS A 94 21.74 -13.21 -8.71
N GLU A 95 21.00 -13.42 -9.79
CA GLU A 95 21.42 -14.28 -10.89
C GLU A 95 22.50 -13.62 -11.73
N LEU A 96 22.40 -12.31 -11.91
CA LEU A 96 23.40 -11.50 -12.61
C LEU A 96 24.56 -11.07 -11.70
N GLU A 97 24.47 -11.31 -10.39
CA GLU A 97 25.41 -10.81 -9.39
C GLU A 97 25.63 -9.29 -9.53
N GLN A 98 24.54 -8.54 -9.70
CA GLN A 98 24.57 -7.12 -10.03
C GLN A 98 23.64 -6.29 -9.16
N VAL A 99 24.16 -5.19 -8.61
CA VAL A 99 23.40 -4.14 -7.92
C VAL A 99 23.30 -2.89 -8.79
N THR A 100 22.08 -2.40 -8.99
CA THR A 100 21.82 -1.09 -9.58
C THR A 100 21.26 -0.16 -8.51
N VAL A 101 21.85 1.02 -8.36
CA VAL A 101 21.50 2.03 -7.35
C VAL A 101 20.89 3.25 -8.03
N TYR A 102 19.75 3.69 -7.51
CA TYR A 102 18.95 4.80 -7.98
C TYR A 102 18.75 5.82 -6.87
N LYS A 103 18.51 7.10 -7.22
CA LYS A 103 18.02 8.06 -6.24
C LYS A 103 16.58 7.74 -5.90
N GLN A 104 16.31 7.59 -4.61
CA GLN A 104 15.00 7.18 -4.16
C GLN A 104 13.91 8.18 -4.60
N THR A 105 14.22 9.48 -4.59
CA THR A 105 13.31 10.54 -5.03
C THR A 105 12.88 10.44 -6.50
N GLU A 106 13.65 9.76 -7.35
CA GLU A 106 13.38 9.65 -8.79
C GLU A 106 12.58 8.39 -9.14
N GLN A 107 12.81 7.27 -8.43
CA GLN A 107 12.19 5.96 -8.74
C GLN A 107 11.05 5.54 -7.78
N LEU A 108 10.82 6.22 -6.65
CA LEU A 108 9.76 5.86 -5.70
C LEU A 108 8.36 5.77 -6.32
N ARG A 109 8.12 6.48 -7.43
CA ARG A 109 6.80 6.54 -8.06
C ARG A 109 6.35 5.23 -8.71
N GLU A 110 7.28 4.31 -8.97
CA GLU A 110 7.02 3.14 -9.83
C GLU A 110 6.83 1.82 -9.05
N SER A 111 6.87 1.83 -7.70
CA SER A 111 6.80 0.59 -6.90
C SER A 111 5.63 0.56 -5.89
N ALA A 112 4.93 -0.58 -5.83
CA ALA A 112 3.89 -0.85 -4.84
C ALA A 112 4.36 -0.71 -3.38
N ALA A 113 5.56 -1.23 -3.09
CA ALA A 113 6.12 -1.13 -1.75
C ALA A 113 6.53 0.29 -1.41
N ALA A 114 6.97 1.08 -2.39
CA ALA A 114 7.32 2.47 -2.20
C ALA A 114 6.11 3.30 -1.73
N LEU A 115 4.93 3.09 -2.33
CA LEU A 115 3.70 3.71 -1.85
C LEU A 115 3.43 3.35 -0.38
N LEU A 116 3.50 2.06 -0.02
CA LEU A 116 3.26 1.64 1.37
C LEU A 116 4.27 2.26 2.33
N ALA A 117 5.54 2.32 1.96
CA ALA A 117 6.64 2.79 2.80
C ALA A 117 6.65 4.31 3.01
N GLY A 118 5.91 5.05 2.19
CA GLY A 118 5.64 6.46 2.40
C GLY A 118 5.00 6.71 3.77
N ASP A 119 5.29 7.87 4.35
CA ASP A 119 4.53 8.38 5.49
C ASP A 119 3.20 8.98 5.04
N ALA A 120 2.37 9.41 5.98
CA ALA A 120 1.04 9.94 5.67
C ALA A 120 1.03 11.13 4.70
N SER A 121 2.14 11.89 4.58
CA SER A 121 2.26 12.96 3.58
C SER A 121 2.25 12.45 2.14
N VAL A 122 2.56 11.17 1.90
CA VAL A 122 2.44 10.58 0.56
C VAL A 122 1.01 10.65 0.06
N LEU A 123 0.01 10.58 0.95
CA LEU A 123 -1.39 10.69 0.56
C LEU A 123 -1.76 12.13 0.15
N GLU A 124 -0.96 13.15 0.50
CA GLU A 124 -1.22 14.53 0.08
C GLU A 124 -0.96 14.77 -1.41
N SER A 125 -0.19 13.88 -2.06
CA SER A 125 0.00 13.92 -3.53
C SER A 125 -1.11 13.21 -4.31
N TYR A 126 -2.09 12.62 -3.62
CA TYR A 126 -3.19 11.89 -4.24
C TYR A 126 -4.54 12.44 -3.80
N GLU A 127 -5.48 12.52 -4.74
CA GLU A 127 -6.89 12.52 -4.42
C GLU A 127 -7.30 11.09 -4.07
N VAL A 128 -7.67 10.86 -2.81
CA VAL A 128 -8.12 9.55 -2.32
C VAL A 128 -9.64 9.48 -2.41
N LYS A 129 -10.15 8.43 -3.05
CA LYS A 129 -11.58 8.11 -3.10
C LYS A 129 -11.83 6.71 -2.55
N GLU A 130 -12.80 6.57 -1.67
CA GLU A 130 -13.37 5.26 -1.34
C GLU A 130 -14.07 4.68 -2.58
N ALA A 131 -13.70 3.45 -2.91
CA ALA A 131 -14.25 2.70 -4.02
C ALA A 131 -15.14 1.57 -3.49
N GLU A 132 -15.16 0.41 -4.16
CA GLU A 132 -15.98 -0.71 -3.76
C GLU A 132 -15.56 -1.35 -2.42
N PHE A 133 -16.55 -1.84 -1.68
CA PHE A 133 -16.34 -2.82 -0.61
C PHE A 133 -16.70 -4.21 -1.13
N ASP A 134 -15.70 -5.08 -1.29
CA ASP A 134 -15.89 -6.43 -1.84
C ASP A 134 -15.01 -7.45 -1.11
N ASP A 135 -15.56 -8.66 -0.88
CA ASP A 135 -14.89 -9.76 -0.15
C ASP A 135 -14.20 -9.35 1.18
N GLY A 136 -14.82 -8.42 1.90
CA GLY A 136 -14.29 -7.90 3.17
C GLY A 136 -13.10 -6.95 3.02
N LEU A 137 -12.86 -6.44 1.81
CA LEU A 137 -11.86 -5.44 1.48
C LEU A 137 -12.54 -4.12 1.14
N GLN A 138 -12.11 -3.05 1.80
CA GLN A 138 -12.44 -1.68 1.38
C GLN A 138 -11.37 -1.22 0.40
N TRP A 139 -11.77 -0.91 -0.84
CA TRP A 139 -10.88 -0.36 -1.86
C TRP A 139 -10.84 1.16 -1.79
N PHE A 140 -9.68 1.70 -2.14
CA PHE A 140 -9.41 3.11 -2.30
C PHE A 140 -8.71 3.32 -3.63
N ASP A 141 -9.17 4.30 -4.40
CA ASP A 141 -8.50 4.79 -5.60
C ASP A 141 -7.66 6.01 -5.21
N LEU A 142 -6.40 6.04 -5.65
CA LEU A 142 -5.43 7.10 -5.38
C LEU A 142 -5.06 7.78 -6.71
N THR A 143 -5.75 8.88 -7.04
CA THR A 143 -5.48 9.64 -8.29
C THR A 143 -4.41 10.69 -8.06
N GLY A 144 -3.31 10.63 -8.81
CA GLY A 144 -2.15 11.52 -8.66
C GLY A 144 -1.90 12.40 -9.88
N ALA A 145 -0.75 13.09 -9.90
CA ALA A 145 -0.34 13.87 -11.08
C ALA A 145 -0.03 12.99 -12.30
N ASP A 146 0.49 11.78 -12.06
CA ASP A 146 0.96 10.83 -13.07
C ASP A 146 0.12 9.54 -13.09
N ALA A 147 -0.99 9.47 -12.34
CA ALA A 147 -1.85 8.28 -12.23
C ALA A 147 -3.34 8.67 -12.30
N GLU A 148 -4.09 8.07 -13.21
CA GLU A 148 -5.53 8.28 -13.35
C GLU A 148 -6.33 7.49 -12.29
N GLU A 149 -7.64 7.74 -12.23
CA GLU A 149 -8.54 7.01 -11.34
C GLU A 149 -8.59 5.53 -11.73
N GLY A 150 -8.24 4.65 -10.78
CA GLY A 150 -8.17 3.20 -10.98
C GLY A 150 -6.79 2.68 -11.39
N ASP A 151 -5.83 3.55 -11.69
CA ASP A 151 -4.45 3.15 -11.99
C ASP A 151 -3.70 2.75 -10.72
N LEU A 152 -3.98 3.43 -9.62
CA LEU A 152 -3.40 3.10 -8.32
C LEU A 152 -4.51 2.84 -7.32
N ARG A 153 -4.59 1.59 -6.87
CA ARG A 153 -5.61 1.15 -5.92
C ARG A 153 -4.99 0.44 -4.74
N LEU A 154 -5.56 0.66 -3.56
CA LEU A 154 -5.15 -0.02 -2.33
C LEU A 154 -6.39 -0.56 -1.63
N ALA A 155 -6.33 -1.81 -1.20
CA ALA A 155 -7.41 -2.47 -0.48
C ALA A 155 -7.00 -2.75 0.97
N LEU A 156 -7.86 -2.35 1.92
CA LEU A 156 -7.70 -2.65 3.34
C LEU A 156 -8.68 -3.72 3.79
N ARG A 157 -8.22 -4.66 4.60
CA ARG A 157 -9.08 -5.51 5.44
C ARG A 157 -9.16 -4.88 6.82
N GLY A 158 -10.23 -4.15 7.09
CA GLY A 158 -10.31 -3.29 8.27
C GLY A 158 -9.31 -2.14 8.16
N SER A 159 -8.28 -2.11 9.02
CA SER A 159 -7.21 -1.10 9.00
C SER A 159 -5.86 -1.63 8.49
N VAL A 160 -5.86 -2.84 7.91
CA VAL A 160 -4.65 -3.58 7.55
C VAL A 160 -4.57 -3.72 6.02
N PRO A 161 -3.44 -3.39 5.38
CA PRO A 161 -3.31 -3.50 3.93
C PRO A 161 -3.36 -4.96 3.49
N ALA A 162 -4.10 -5.21 2.42
CA ALA A 162 -4.32 -6.56 1.90
C ALA A 162 -3.96 -6.67 0.42
N VAL A 163 -4.28 -5.66 -0.39
CA VAL A 163 -3.98 -5.68 -1.82
C VAL A 163 -3.51 -4.30 -2.27
N LEU A 164 -2.53 -4.29 -3.17
CA LEU A 164 -2.17 -3.12 -3.96
C LEU A 164 -2.32 -3.47 -5.42
N GLU A 165 -2.85 -2.56 -6.21
CA GLU A 165 -3.02 -2.70 -7.64
C GLU A 165 -2.46 -1.47 -8.35
N PHE A 166 -1.68 -1.73 -9.38
CA PHE A 166 -1.12 -0.74 -10.30
C PHE A 166 -1.59 -1.09 -11.71
N ALA A 167 -2.01 -0.10 -12.48
CA ALA A 167 -2.23 -0.21 -13.90
C ALA A 167 -1.36 0.81 -14.65
N ASP A 168 -0.94 0.47 -15.86
CA ASP A 168 -0.29 1.39 -16.78
C ASP A 168 -1.25 1.88 -17.88
N ASP A 169 -0.82 2.88 -18.67
CA ASP A 169 -1.58 3.44 -19.79
C ASP A 169 -1.95 2.41 -20.89
N LEU A 170 -1.25 1.28 -20.92
CA LEU A 170 -1.51 0.18 -21.86
C LEU A 170 -2.56 -0.80 -21.31
N GLY A 171 -3.01 -0.60 -20.07
CA GLY A 171 -3.97 -1.43 -19.36
C GLY A 171 -3.37 -2.64 -18.65
N SER A 172 -2.05 -2.81 -18.69
CA SER A 172 -1.38 -3.88 -17.94
C SER A 172 -1.62 -3.68 -16.46
N ARG A 173 -1.72 -4.76 -15.69
CA ARG A 173 -2.00 -4.68 -14.24
C ARG A 173 -1.03 -5.51 -13.42
N VAL A 174 -0.56 -4.92 -12.32
CA VAL A 174 0.21 -5.60 -11.28
C VAL A 174 -0.61 -5.59 -10.00
N ARG A 175 -0.87 -6.77 -9.44
CA ARG A 175 -1.55 -6.95 -8.15
C ARG A 175 -0.61 -7.57 -7.13
N MET A 176 -0.37 -6.89 -6.02
CA MET A 176 0.38 -7.42 -4.88
C MET A 176 -0.57 -7.75 -3.74
N LEU A 177 -0.73 -9.04 -3.46
CA LEU A 177 -1.53 -9.55 -2.35
C LEU A 177 -0.63 -9.75 -1.13
N LEU A 178 -0.97 -9.13 0.01
CA LEU A 178 -0.23 -9.22 1.26
C LEU A 178 -0.90 -10.19 2.23
N PHE A 179 -0.11 -11.01 2.89
CA PHE A 179 -0.59 -11.97 3.90
C PHE A 179 0.48 -12.24 4.98
N ARG A 180 0.06 -12.82 6.10
CA ARG A 180 0.90 -13.04 7.30
C ARG A 180 1.56 -11.74 7.80
N LEU A 181 0.78 -10.67 7.93
CA LEU A 181 1.27 -9.37 8.35
C LEU A 181 1.68 -9.36 9.83
N ASP A 182 2.79 -8.70 10.12
CA ASP A 182 3.25 -8.31 11.45
C ASP A 182 3.50 -6.80 11.46
N LEU A 183 2.73 -6.07 12.27
CA LEU A 183 2.78 -4.61 12.39
C LEU A 183 3.49 -4.15 13.67
N ASP A 184 3.81 -5.07 14.57
CA ASP A 184 4.25 -4.78 15.94
C ASP A 184 5.76 -4.98 16.09
N SER A 185 6.38 -5.82 15.27
CA SER A 185 7.81 -6.11 15.33
C SER A 185 8.66 -4.98 14.79
N GLU A 186 9.53 -4.43 15.65
CA GLU A 186 10.64 -3.58 15.23
C GLU A 186 11.58 -4.34 14.28
N LEU A 187 12.18 -3.61 13.34
CA LEU A 187 13.08 -4.14 12.33
C LEU A 187 14.48 -3.59 12.54
N ASP A 188 15.48 -4.47 12.51
CA ASP A 188 16.88 -4.06 12.55
C ASP A 188 17.24 -3.21 11.33
N ASP A 189 18.08 -2.20 11.52
CA ASP A 189 18.52 -1.31 10.44
C ASP A 189 19.23 -2.07 9.29
N GLU A 190 19.88 -3.19 9.61
CA GLU A 190 20.54 -4.08 8.63
C GLU A 190 19.57 -4.66 7.59
N VAL A 191 18.26 -4.71 7.90
CA VAL A 191 17.23 -5.12 6.93
C VAL A 191 17.22 -4.18 5.73
N PHE A 192 17.42 -2.88 5.95
CA PHE A 192 17.34 -1.82 4.94
C PHE A 192 18.70 -1.36 4.41
N ALA A 193 19.79 -1.94 4.91
CA ALA A 193 21.15 -1.71 4.43
C ALA A 193 21.92 -3.05 4.34
N PRO A 194 21.45 -3.99 3.50
CA PRO A 194 22.06 -5.31 3.40
C PRO A 194 23.51 -5.22 2.91
N THR A 195 24.37 -6.07 3.47
CA THR A 195 25.75 -6.18 3.00
C THR A 195 25.79 -6.89 1.64
N ILE A 196 26.31 -6.19 0.63
CA ILE A 196 26.51 -6.73 -0.71
C ILE A 196 27.67 -7.75 -0.68
N PRO A 197 27.49 -8.98 -1.21
CA PRO A 197 28.56 -9.96 -1.29
C PRO A 197 29.80 -9.46 -2.08
N PRO A 198 31.00 -9.92 -1.72
CA PRO A 198 32.19 -9.58 -2.50
C PRO A 198 32.10 -10.17 -3.91
N GLY A 199 32.44 -9.37 -4.93
CA GLY A 199 32.44 -9.81 -6.33
C GLY A 199 31.20 -9.40 -7.13
N VAL A 200 30.19 -8.83 -6.48
CA VAL A 200 29.00 -8.26 -7.13
C VAL A 200 29.34 -6.92 -7.79
N ASP A 201 28.89 -6.74 -9.03
CA ASP A 201 29.06 -5.49 -9.77
C ASP A 201 28.05 -4.45 -9.28
N ILE A 202 28.48 -3.20 -9.10
CA ILE A 202 27.63 -2.10 -8.62
C ILE A 202 27.60 -0.99 -9.66
N PHE A 203 26.40 -0.63 -10.10
CA PHE A 203 26.13 0.45 -11.04
C PHE A 203 25.29 1.54 -10.39
N GLU A 204 25.67 2.80 -10.59
CA GLU A 204 24.79 3.93 -10.31
C GLU A 204 24.01 4.26 -11.60
N ALA A 205 22.69 4.33 -11.50
CA ALA A 205 21.85 4.77 -12.60
C ALA A 205 22.18 6.24 -12.93
N ALA A 206 22.26 6.57 -14.22
CA ALA A 206 22.52 7.93 -14.64
C ALA A 206 21.33 8.84 -14.26
N GLU A 207 21.63 9.99 -13.66
CA GLU A 207 20.63 11.03 -13.38
C GLU A 207 19.97 11.47 -14.70
N SER A 208 18.64 11.43 -14.76
CA SER A 208 17.85 11.77 -15.96
C SER A 208 17.41 13.23 -15.98
#